data_AF-A0A952HQL1-F1
#
_entry.id   AF-A0A952HQL1-F1
#
_cell.length_a   1.000
_cell.length_b   1.000
_cell.length_c   1.000
_cell.angle_alpha   90.00
_cell.angle_beta   90.00
_cell.angle_gamma   90.00
#
_symmetry.space_group_name_H-M   'P 1'
#
loop_
_entity.id
_entity.type
_entity.pdbx_description
1 polymer ?
#
loop_
_entity_poly.entity_id
_entity_poly.type
_entity_poly.pdbx_seq_one_letter_code
_entity_poly.pdbx_strand_id
1 'polypeptide(L)'
;EAAATSWDGYPLTQQGKGEKALRMALYSSVAGDFLSTVVLIIIAAPLAAIALFMGPAEIFALITVALTVIAGIGTSSIGRGLVAAAFGILVGLIGTEPVTALPRLTFDIYQLGSGLSLIPVAIGLLAFSEIIIQLERYTLKGGGEQSAYGFSSKPEDRFIKFKEFFSSFKTLLRGSLIGIGVGAMPGLGAPVASFMSYDQAMKRSNKSEEFGKGQLEGIAASESANSSVVASSLIPLFVLGIPGNLAAAMLMGAFMIHGMQPGPLLFKENAQLMYGIYGSLLLASLFLLIIGRLGLRLFCKAIDIPAMILYPIVIFTCVMGAYLGKSSLFDVGLMLTFGCLGYFMRKFDYSYVAFLIGFILAPEWERALQQVVIISQNNTFMFFTRPVAMALMGLALYVVIRTFMRSFNNSKNTTDADPAV
;
A
#
# COMPACT_ATOMS: atom_id res chain seq x y z
N GLU A 1 -5.35 -2.54 -8.09
CA GLU A 1 -5.04 -3.40 -6.92
C GLU A 1 -6.24 -4.22 -6.44
N ALA A 2 -7.47 -3.88 -6.86
CA ALA A 2 -8.69 -4.62 -6.56
C ALA A 2 -8.80 -5.99 -7.27
N ALA A 3 -8.12 -7.01 -6.78
CA ALA A 3 -8.31 -8.38 -7.30
C ALA A 3 -9.77 -8.85 -7.18
N ALA A 4 -10.49 -8.42 -6.15
CA ALA A 4 -11.92 -8.69 -5.97
C ALA A 4 -12.79 -8.17 -7.12
N THR A 5 -12.40 -7.10 -7.81
CA THR A 5 -13.11 -6.60 -9.00
C THR A 5 -13.19 -7.67 -10.09
N SER A 6 -12.14 -8.48 -10.22
CA SER A 6 -12.09 -9.55 -11.24
C SER A 6 -13.08 -10.68 -10.98
N TRP A 7 -13.50 -10.91 -9.73
CA TRP A 7 -14.44 -11.98 -9.38
C TRP A 7 -15.81 -11.81 -10.05
N ASP A 8 -16.26 -10.57 -10.25
CA ASP A 8 -17.46 -10.27 -11.05
C ASP A 8 -17.15 -9.72 -12.45
N GLY A 9 -16.01 -9.03 -12.62
CA GLY A 9 -15.59 -8.48 -13.90
C GLY A 9 -15.25 -9.55 -14.94
N TYR A 10 -14.63 -10.65 -14.53
CA TYR A 10 -14.26 -11.75 -15.43
C TYR A 10 -15.48 -12.52 -15.94
N PRO A 11 -16.44 -12.99 -15.10
CA PRO A 11 -17.70 -13.57 -15.59
C PRO A 11 -18.48 -12.64 -16.51
N LEU A 12 -18.55 -11.33 -16.22
CA LEU A 12 -19.17 -10.36 -17.14
C LEU A 12 -18.45 -10.28 -18.48
N THR A 13 -17.13 -10.38 -18.47
CA THR A 13 -16.33 -10.40 -19.70
C THR A 13 -16.59 -11.65 -20.52
N GLN A 14 -16.67 -12.83 -19.89
CA GLN A 14 -17.05 -14.08 -20.56
C GLN A 14 -18.46 -14.01 -21.18
N GLN A 15 -19.37 -13.25 -20.57
CA GLN A 15 -20.72 -12.99 -21.11
C GLN A 15 -20.74 -11.90 -22.21
N GLY A 16 -19.59 -11.39 -22.66
CA GLY A 16 -19.49 -10.32 -23.65
C GLY A 16 -19.80 -8.91 -23.12
N LYS A 17 -19.98 -8.76 -21.80
CA LYS A 17 -20.30 -7.50 -21.09
C LYS A 17 -19.08 -6.86 -20.43
N GLY A 18 -17.87 -7.15 -20.93
CA GLY A 18 -16.61 -6.63 -20.36
C GLY A 18 -16.53 -5.10 -20.37
N GLU A 19 -17.00 -4.42 -21.42
CA GLU A 19 -17.07 -2.95 -21.44
C GLU A 19 -17.96 -2.39 -20.32
N LYS A 20 -19.07 -3.06 -20.02
CA LYS A 20 -19.97 -2.66 -18.94
C LYS A 20 -19.30 -2.82 -17.58
N ALA A 21 -18.58 -3.91 -17.36
CA ALA A 21 -17.78 -4.13 -16.16
C ALA A 21 -16.71 -3.04 -15.99
N LEU A 22 -15.94 -2.74 -17.03
CA LEU A 22 -14.90 -1.72 -17.01
C LEU A 22 -15.44 -0.31 -16.75
N ARG A 23 -16.61 0.03 -17.30
CA ARG A 23 -17.27 1.32 -17.01
C ARG A 23 -17.76 1.40 -15.58
N MET A 24 -18.26 0.30 -15.01
CA MET A 24 -18.71 0.28 -13.61
C MET A 24 -17.52 0.49 -12.69
N ALA A 25 -16.42 -0.21 -12.97
CA ALA A 25 -15.16 -0.03 -12.28
C ALA A 25 -14.70 1.43 -12.37
N LEU A 26 -14.64 2.02 -13.57
CA LEU A 26 -14.22 3.41 -13.76
C LEU A 26 -15.08 4.40 -12.97
N TYR A 27 -16.41 4.31 -13.05
CA TYR A 27 -17.30 5.25 -12.34
C TYR A 27 -17.22 5.08 -10.83
N SER A 28 -17.11 3.84 -10.35
CA SER A 28 -16.98 3.55 -8.92
C SER A 28 -15.62 3.98 -8.38
N SER A 29 -14.57 3.84 -9.19
CA SER A 29 -13.21 4.30 -8.90
C SER A 29 -13.17 5.81 -8.73
N VAL A 30 -13.64 6.56 -9.73
CA VAL A 30 -13.68 8.04 -9.70
C VAL A 30 -14.49 8.56 -8.51
N ALA A 31 -15.63 7.94 -8.23
CA ALA A 31 -16.46 8.35 -7.09
C ALA A 31 -15.77 8.06 -5.75
N GLY A 32 -15.07 6.93 -5.63
CA GLY A 32 -14.28 6.59 -4.44
C GLY A 32 -13.08 7.50 -4.23
N ASP A 33 -12.33 7.81 -5.30
CA ASP A 33 -11.22 8.76 -5.28
C ASP A 33 -11.69 10.15 -4.86
N PHE A 34 -12.75 10.65 -5.49
CA PHE A 34 -13.31 11.96 -5.18
C PHE A 34 -13.78 12.05 -3.73
N LEU A 35 -14.55 11.07 -3.25
CA LEU A 35 -15.04 11.04 -1.86
C LEU A 35 -13.88 11.02 -0.87
N SER A 36 -12.88 10.16 -1.10
CA SER A 36 -11.72 10.09 -0.20
C SER A 36 -10.87 11.35 -0.25
N THR A 37 -10.77 12.02 -1.41
CA THR A 37 -10.03 13.28 -1.54
C THR A 37 -10.73 14.39 -0.75
N VAL A 38 -12.06 14.47 -0.81
CA VAL A 38 -12.84 15.40 -0.01
C VAL A 38 -12.63 15.14 1.49
N VAL A 39 -12.65 13.86 1.90
CA VAL A 39 -12.40 13.49 3.30
C VAL A 39 -10.98 13.83 3.73
N LEU A 40 -9.96 13.58 2.89
CA LEU A 40 -8.59 14.00 3.14
C LEU A 40 -8.50 15.51 3.39
N ILE A 41 -9.10 16.34 2.52
CA ILE A 41 -9.08 17.80 2.64
C ILE A 41 -9.73 18.27 3.95
N ILE A 42 -10.84 17.64 4.35
CA ILE A 42 -11.58 18.03 5.56
C ILE A 42 -10.87 17.57 6.83
N ILE A 43 -10.32 16.35 6.86
CA ILE A 43 -9.80 15.73 8.09
C ILE A 43 -8.32 16.05 8.33
N ALA A 44 -7.50 16.20 7.30
CA ALA A 44 -6.06 16.26 7.47
C ALA A 44 -5.60 17.48 8.28
N ALA A 45 -6.13 18.67 8.01
CA ALA A 45 -5.74 19.88 8.76
C ALA A 45 -6.15 19.84 10.25
N PRO A 46 -7.41 19.49 10.62
CA PRO A 46 -7.78 19.29 12.01
C PRO A 46 -6.94 18.23 12.73
N LEU A 47 -6.65 17.12 12.05
CA LEU A 47 -5.84 16.04 12.65
C LEU A 47 -4.37 16.47 12.83
N ALA A 48 -3.82 17.25 11.89
CA ALA A 48 -2.48 17.83 12.01
C ALA A 48 -2.36 18.77 13.21
N ALA A 49 -3.40 19.57 13.49
CA ALA A 49 -3.44 20.42 14.68
C ALA A 49 -3.36 19.62 15.99
N ILE A 50 -3.98 18.44 16.04
CA ILE A 50 -3.89 17.52 17.19
C ILE A 50 -2.49 16.89 17.25
N ALA A 51 -1.95 16.48 16.10
CA ALA A 51 -0.62 15.86 16.01
C ALA A 51 0.52 16.80 16.43
N LEU A 52 0.36 18.13 16.33
CA LEU A 52 1.32 19.11 16.85
C LEU A 52 1.56 19.01 18.37
N PHE A 53 0.63 18.43 19.13
CA PHE A 53 0.80 18.22 20.57
C PHE A 53 1.54 16.91 20.90
N MET A 54 1.84 16.07 19.92
CA MET A 54 2.59 14.83 20.12
C MET A 54 4.07 15.13 20.32
N GLY A 55 4.65 14.60 21.39
CA GLY A 55 6.09 14.64 21.63
C GLY A 55 6.80 13.40 21.06
N PRO A 56 8.13 13.32 21.24
CA PRO A 56 8.92 12.19 20.76
C PRO A 56 8.43 10.82 21.27
N ALA A 57 7.91 10.77 22.51
CA ALA A 57 7.38 9.53 23.09
C ALA A 57 6.13 9.03 22.37
N GLU A 58 5.20 9.93 22.04
CA GLU A 58 4.00 9.61 21.28
C GLU A 58 4.36 9.20 19.84
N ILE A 59 5.28 9.90 19.18
CA ILE A 59 5.73 9.56 17.82
C ILE A 59 6.41 8.18 17.78
N PHE A 60 7.32 7.90 18.73
CA PHE A 60 7.94 6.59 18.86
C PHE A 60 6.90 5.46 19.04
N ALA A 61 5.95 5.66 19.96
CA ALA A 61 4.90 4.69 20.22
C ALA A 61 3.99 4.50 19.00
N LEU A 62 3.67 5.57 18.29
CA LEU A 62 2.80 5.56 17.11
C LEU A 62 3.46 4.83 15.93
N ILE A 63 4.75 5.10 15.65
CA ILE A 63 5.51 4.36 14.63
C ILE A 63 5.61 2.88 15.02
N THR A 64 5.80 2.57 16.30
CA THR A 64 5.84 1.18 16.79
C THR A 64 4.49 0.47 16.58
N VAL A 65 3.37 1.13 16.87
CA VAL A 65 2.03 0.61 16.57
C VAL A 65 1.85 0.40 15.07
N ALA A 66 2.23 1.39 14.24
CA ALA A 66 2.14 1.28 12.79
C ALA A 66 2.91 0.04 12.30
N LEU A 67 4.18 -0.11 12.66
CA LEU A 67 4.99 -1.27 12.27
C LEU A 67 4.38 -2.61 12.74
N THR A 68 3.82 -2.64 13.95
CA THR A 68 3.18 -3.83 14.51
C THR A 68 1.89 -4.21 13.77
N VAL A 69 1.05 -3.21 13.46
CA VAL A 69 -0.20 -3.42 12.71
C VAL A 69 0.12 -3.94 11.31
N ILE A 70 1.08 -3.32 10.64
CA ILE A 70 1.50 -3.66 9.27
C ILE A 70 2.07 -5.07 9.20
N ALA A 71 2.86 -5.46 10.19
CA ALA A 71 3.34 -6.84 10.33
C ALA A 71 2.19 -7.87 10.43
N GLY A 72 1.04 -7.46 10.96
CA GLY A 72 -0.17 -8.28 11.04
C GLY A 72 -0.89 -8.52 9.71
N ILE A 73 -0.51 -7.81 8.64
CA ILE A 73 -1.30 -7.69 7.41
C ILE A 73 -0.51 -8.27 6.23
N GLY A 74 -1.19 -9.08 5.41
CA GLY A 74 -0.67 -9.50 4.11
C GLY A 74 0.32 -10.67 4.12
N THR A 75 0.42 -11.41 5.21
CA THR A 75 1.11 -12.73 5.26
C THR A 75 0.21 -13.77 5.91
N SER A 76 0.46 -15.06 5.61
CA SER A 76 -0.19 -16.17 6.31
C SER A 76 0.14 -16.22 7.81
N SER A 77 1.28 -15.64 8.20
CA SER A 77 1.75 -15.58 9.58
C SER A 77 2.27 -14.20 9.93
N ILE A 78 1.60 -13.55 10.89
CA ILE A 78 2.02 -12.26 11.44
C ILE A 78 3.49 -12.29 11.89
N GLY A 79 4.00 -13.44 12.34
CA GLY A 79 5.42 -13.60 12.70
C GLY A 79 6.35 -13.30 11.52
N ARG A 80 6.00 -13.72 10.29
CA ARG A 80 6.76 -13.39 9.08
C ARG A 80 6.70 -11.90 8.77
N GLY A 81 5.54 -11.27 8.98
CA GLY A 81 5.41 -9.82 8.85
C GLY A 81 6.25 -9.04 9.86
N LEU A 82 6.32 -9.49 11.13
CA LEU A 82 7.13 -8.85 12.17
C LEU A 82 8.62 -8.98 11.87
N VAL A 83 9.07 -10.16 11.45
CA VAL A 83 10.45 -10.38 11.01
C VAL A 83 10.78 -9.50 9.80
N ALA A 84 9.88 -9.39 8.83
CA ALA A 84 10.07 -8.53 7.67
C ALA A 84 10.17 -7.04 8.08
N ALA A 85 9.30 -6.55 8.96
CA ALA A 85 9.35 -5.19 9.47
C ALA A 85 10.65 -4.92 10.25
N ALA A 86 11.04 -5.81 11.17
CA ALA A 86 12.28 -5.71 11.94
C ALA A 86 13.52 -5.73 11.04
N PHE A 87 13.52 -6.59 10.00
CA PHE A 87 14.59 -6.62 9.02
C PHE A 87 14.63 -5.33 8.19
N GLY A 88 13.46 -4.79 7.83
CA GLY A 88 13.33 -3.47 7.20
C GLY A 88 13.97 -2.38 8.05
N ILE A 89 13.64 -2.33 9.34
CA ILE A 89 14.24 -1.38 10.29
C ILE A 89 15.76 -1.53 10.32
N LEU A 90 16.27 -2.76 10.50
CA LEU A 90 17.71 -3.03 10.57
C LEU A 90 18.44 -2.52 9.32
N VAL A 91 17.88 -2.75 8.13
CA VAL A 91 18.41 -2.26 6.87
C VAL A 91 18.30 -0.72 6.76
N GLY A 92 17.21 -0.14 7.25
CA GLY A 92 16.99 1.31 7.27
C GLY A 92 17.90 2.06 8.24
N LEU A 93 18.48 1.38 9.23
CA LEU A 93 19.48 1.94 10.12
C LEU A 93 20.87 2.04 9.46
N ILE A 94 21.11 1.44 8.30
CA ILE A 94 22.42 1.54 7.61
C ILE A 94 22.70 2.99 7.24
N GLY A 95 23.89 3.49 7.62
CA GLY A 95 24.37 4.83 7.29
C GLY A 95 24.70 5.67 8.51
N THR A 96 24.53 6.99 8.37
CA THR A 96 24.84 7.94 9.43
C THR A 96 23.65 8.09 10.38
N GLU A 97 23.90 7.96 11.69
CA GLU A 97 22.88 8.13 12.72
C GLU A 97 22.34 9.58 12.74
N PRO A 98 21.00 9.79 12.86
CA PRO A 98 20.39 11.12 12.76
C PRO A 98 20.71 12.10 13.90
N VAL A 99 21.17 11.66 15.08
CA VAL A 99 21.40 12.55 16.23
C VAL A 99 22.89 12.80 16.48
N THR A 100 23.71 11.76 16.60
CA THR A 100 25.16 11.93 16.84
C THR A 100 26.01 12.09 15.57
N ALA A 101 25.41 11.88 14.39
CA ALA A 101 26.09 11.87 13.09
C ALA A 101 27.24 10.84 12.97
N LEU A 102 27.21 9.78 13.77
CA LEU A 102 28.18 8.68 13.68
C LEU A 102 27.80 7.70 12.57
N PRO A 103 28.77 7.24 11.75
CA PRO A 103 28.52 6.21 10.75
C PRO A 103 28.35 4.85 11.44
N ARG A 104 27.37 4.05 10.98
CA ARG A 104 27.13 2.69 11.46
C ARG A 104 26.68 1.78 10.33
N LEU A 105 27.03 0.49 10.45
CA LEU A 105 26.71 -0.54 9.45
C LEU A 105 27.17 -0.15 8.03
N THR A 106 28.16 0.72 7.90
CA THR A 106 28.72 1.15 6.61
C THR A 106 29.77 0.19 6.09
N PHE A 107 30.32 -0.68 6.94
CA PHE A 107 31.32 -1.70 6.58
C PHE A 107 32.51 -1.15 5.76
N ASP A 108 32.90 0.10 6.06
CA ASP A 108 33.96 0.84 5.33
C ASP A 108 33.66 1.10 3.83
N ILE A 109 32.39 0.98 3.42
CA ILE A 109 31.90 1.32 2.08
C ILE A 109 31.39 2.76 2.11
N TYR A 110 32.08 3.65 1.41
CA TYR A 110 31.73 5.08 1.35
C TYR A 110 30.29 5.35 0.93
N GLN A 111 29.78 4.60 -0.06
CA GLN A 111 28.43 4.74 -0.58
C GLN A 111 27.35 4.40 0.45
N LEU A 112 27.67 3.60 1.47
CA LEU A 112 26.75 3.30 2.57
C LEU A 112 26.66 4.43 3.61
N GLY A 113 27.57 5.41 3.59
CA GLY A 113 27.57 6.52 4.55
C GLY A 113 26.29 7.36 4.54
N SER A 114 25.70 7.57 3.36
CA SER A 114 24.39 8.26 3.22
C SER A 114 23.18 7.36 3.47
N GLY A 115 23.41 6.11 3.87
CA GLY A 115 22.41 5.05 3.90
C GLY A 115 21.98 4.59 2.50
N LEU A 116 21.04 3.65 2.48
CA LEU A 116 20.52 3.06 1.24
C LEU A 116 19.50 3.99 0.58
N SER A 117 19.65 4.23 -0.72
CA SER A 117 18.66 5.00 -1.49
C SER A 117 17.32 4.27 -1.52
N LEU A 118 16.21 4.95 -1.18
CA LEU A 118 14.88 4.34 -1.21
C LEU A 118 14.46 3.88 -2.61
N ILE A 119 14.74 4.70 -3.64
CA ILE A 119 14.27 4.43 -5.00
C ILE A 119 14.79 3.08 -5.52
N PRO A 120 16.10 2.77 -5.48
CA PRO A 120 16.58 1.46 -5.91
C PRO A 120 16.11 0.30 -5.03
N VAL A 121 16.00 0.49 -3.69
CA VAL A 121 15.41 -0.54 -2.79
C VAL A 121 14.00 -0.89 -3.27
N ALA A 122 13.16 0.12 -3.50
CA ALA A 122 11.77 -0.06 -3.90
C ALA A 122 11.64 -0.64 -5.32
N ILE A 123 12.40 -0.13 -6.29
CA ILE A 123 12.40 -0.68 -7.67
C ILE A 123 12.79 -2.16 -7.65
N GLY A 124 13.84 -2.51 -6.91
CA GLY A 124 14.28 -3.89 -6.73
C GLY A 124 13.18 -4.76 -6.12
N LEU A 125 12.76 -4.41 -4.90
CA LEU A 125 11.83 -5.19 -4.10
C LEU A 125 10.43 -5.33 -4.75
N LEU A 126 10.01 -4.37 -5.56
CA LEU A 126 8.66 -4.32 -6.13
C LEU A 126 8.58 -4.70 -7.59
N ALA A 127 9.28 -3.96 -8.45
CA ALA A 127 9.13 -4.07 -9.89
C ALA A 127 10.01 -5.20 -10.42
N PHE A 128 11.30 -5.17 -10.07
CA PHE A 128 12.25 -6.17 -10.58
C PHE A 128 11.94 -7.57 -10.06
N SER A 129 11.66 -7.72 -8.76
CA SER A 129 11.24 -9.00 -8.17
C SER A 129 9.96 -9.57 -8.79
N GLU A 130 9.00 -8.72 -9.17
CA GLU A 130 7.74 -9.13 -9.82
C GLU A 130 8.01 -9.69 -11.20
N ILE A 131 8.88 -9.03 -11.96
CA ILE A 131 9.29 -9.52 -13.27
C ILE A 131 9.98 -10.88 -13.16
N ILE A 132 10.86 -11.10 -12.16
CA ILE A 132 11.49 -12.41 -11.93
C ILE A 132 10.43 -13.49 -11.66
N ILE A 133 9.44 -13.21 -10.81
CA ILE A 133 8.35 -14.17 -10.50
C ILE A 133 7.50 -14.45 -11.74
N GLN A 134 7.18 -13.43 -12.54
CA GLN A 134 6.41 -13.60 -13.75
C GLN A 134 7.16 -14.39 -14.81
N LEU A 135 8.48 -14.16 -14.96
CA LEU A 135 9.35 -14.94 -15.83
C LEU A 135 9.42 -16.42 -15.40
N GLU A 136 9.53 -16.70 -14.09
CA GLU A 136 9.47 -18.07 -13.55
C GLU A 136 8.12 -18.73 -13.91
N ARG A 137 6.99 -18.05 -13.69
CA ARG A 137 5.66 -18.56 -14.04
C ARG A 137 5.50 -18.81 -15.54
N TYR A 138 5.98 -17.88 -16.37
CA TYR A 138 5.92 -17.99 -17.83
C TYR A 138 6.72 -19.20 -18.34
N THR A 139 7.91 -19.41 -17.75
CA THR A 139 8.80 -20.52 -18.11
C THR A 139 8.26 -21.88 -17.65
N LEU A 140 7.69 -21.95 -16.42
CA LEU A 140 7.20 -23.20 -15.84
C LEU A 140 5.82 -23.64 -16.36
N LYS A 141 4.92 -22.70 -16.68
CA LYS A 141 3.54 -23.01 -17.12
C LYS A 141 3.34 -22.98 -18.63
N GLY A 142 4.39 -22.69 -19.41
CA GLY A 142 4.37 -22.71 -20.87
C GLY A 142 3.35 -21.75 -21.47
N GLY A 143 3.69 -20.46 -21.57
CA GLY A 143 2.99 -19.48 -22.43
C GLY A 143 1.48 -19.33 -22.15
N GLY A 144 1.12 -18.32 -21.36
CA GLY A 144 -0.26 -18.09 -20.90
C GLY A 144 -1.33 -18.19 -21.99
N GLU A 145 -2.42 -18.89 -21.64
CA GLU A 145 -3.68 -18.89 -22.38
C GLU A 145 -4.07 -17.45 -22.76
N GLN A 146 -4.12 -17.18 -24.06
CA GLN A 146 -4.75 -15.98 -24.58
C GLN A 146 -6.25 -16.09 -24.27
N SER A 147 -6.74 -15.32 -23.29
CA SER A 147 -8.17 -15.20 -23.07
C SER A 147 -8.79 -14.53 -24.29
N ALA A 148 -9.58 -15.30 -25.04
CA ALA A 148 -10.31 -14.81 -26.21
C ALA A 148 -11.24 -13.66 -25.80
N TYR A 149 -10.90 -12.43 -26.23
CA TYR A 149 -11.76 -11.26 -26.06
C TYR A 149 -12.92 -11.32 -27.06
N GLY A 150 -14.11 -11.70 -26.58
CA GLY A 150 -15.36 -11.55 -27.32
C GLY A 150 -16.05 -10.22 -26.97
N PHE A 151 -16.07 -9.26 -27.89
CA PHE A 151 -16.91 -8.07 -27.74
C PHE A 151 -18.36 -8.41 -28.13
N SER A 152 -19.32 -8.24 -27.22
CA SER A 152 -20.75 -8.35 -27.58
C SER A 152 -21.11 -7.30 -28.64
N SER A 153 -21.79 -7.73 -29.69
CA SER A 153 -22.28 -6.85 -30.76
C SER A 153 -23.41 -5.92 -30.29
N LYS A 154 -24.04 -6.19 -29.13
CA LYS A 154 -25.20 -5.46 -28.61
C LYS A 154 -24.81 -4.18 -27.87
N PRO A 155 -25.42 -3.00 -28.19
CA PRO A 155 -25.14 -1.75 -27.49
C PRO A 155 -25.47 -1.76 -25.99
N GLU A 156 -26.48 -2.52 -25.58
CA GLU A 156 -26.95 -2.59 -24.19
C GLU A 156 -25.95 -3.27 -23.25
N ASP A 157 -25.09 -4.14 -23.79
CA ASP A 157 -24.04 -4.85 -23.06
C ASP A 157 -22.76 -4.00 -22.92
N ARG A 158 -22.73 -2.81 -23.56
CA ARG A 158 -21.59 -1.88 -23.54
C ARG A 158 -21.78 -0.70 -22.60
N PHE A 159 -23.01 -0.37 -22.22
CA PHE A 159 -23.32 0.82 -21.42
C PHE A 159 -23.99 0.45 -20.10
N ILE A 160 -23.71 1.24 -19.06
CA ILE A 160 -24.43 1.17 -17.78
C ILE A 160 -25.63 2.08 -17.87
N LYS A 161 -26.82 1.52 -17.62
CA LYS A 161 -28.05 2.31 -17.52
C LYS A 161 -27.98 3.13 -16.23
N PHE A 162 -28.46 4.38 -16.25
CA PHE A 162 -28.48 5.24 -15.06
C PHE A 162 -29.09 4.54 -13.83
N LYS A 163 -30.16 3.75 -14.03
CA LYS A 163 -30.80 2.96 -12.98
C LYS A 163 -29.87 1.92 -12.34
N GLU A 164 -28.98 1.30 -13.11
CA GLU A 164 -28.02 0.30 -12.62
C GLU A 164 -26.95 0.94 -11.74
N PHE A 165 -26.42 2.09 -12.17
CA PHE A 165 -25.46 2.86 -11.37
C PHE A 165 -26.09 3.34 -10.04
N PHE A 166 -27.28 3.94 -10.10
CA PHE A 166 -27.97 4.42 -8.91
C PHE A 166 -28.38 3.29 -7.96
N SER A 167 -28.70 2.10 -8.47
CA SER A 167 -28.94 0.93 -7.63
C SER A 167 -27.71 0.52 -6.82
N SER A 168 -26.52 0.69 -7.41
CA SER A 168 -25.24 0.37 -6.77
C SER A 168 -24.67 1.52 -5.93
N PHE A 169 -25.27 2.71 -5.96
CA PHE A 169 -24.73 3.91 -5.30
C PHE A 169 -24.54 3.74 -3.79
N LYS A 170 -25.48 3.06 -3.12
CA LYS A 170 -25.38 2.76 -1.68
C LYS A 170 -24.19 1.84 -1.38
N THR A 171 -23.95 0.86 -2.25
CA THR A 171 -22.85 -0.09 -2.14
C THR A 171 -21.51 0.60 -2.39
N LEU A 172 -21.46 1.45 -3.43
CA LEU A 172 -20.32 2.30 -3.74
C LEU A 172 -19.95 3.18 -2.54
N LEU A 173 -20.91 3.92 -1.98
CA LEU A 173 -20.67 4.82 -0.84
C LEU A 173 -20.13 4.06 0.38
N ARG A 174 -20.70 2.89 0.70
CA ARG A 174 -20.20 2.03 1.77
C ARG A 174 -18.80 1.53 1.49
N GLY A 175 -18.54 1.09 0.27
CA GLY A 175 -17.21 0.64 -0.15
C GLY A 175 -16.19 1.76 -0.01
N SER A 176 -16.53 2.98 -0.41
CA SER A 176 -15.66 4.15 -0.24
C SER A 176 -15.39 4.46 1.24
N LEU A 177 -16.39 4.37 2.13
CA LEU A 177 -16.18 4.54 3.56
C LEU A 177 -15.28 3.46 4.17
N ILE A 178 -15.42 2.20 3.73
CA ILE A 178 -14.50 1.11 4.12
C ILE A 178 -13.10 1.43 3.61
N GLY A 179 -12.96 1.82 2.35
CA GLY A 179 -11.69 2.21 1.74
C GLY A 179 -11.01 3.36 2.46
N ILE A 180 -11.76 4.41 2.84
CA ILE A 180 -11.24 5.53 3.62
C ILE A 180 -10.75 5.06 5.00
N GLY A 181 -11.53 4.25 5.70
CA GLY A 181 -11.16 3.75 7.02
C GLY A 181 -9.93 2.84 6.97
N VAL A 182 -9.87 1.95 5.98
CA VAL A 182 -8.75 1.04 5.76
C VAL A 182 -7.50 1.81 5.33
N GLY A 183 -7.61 2.75 4.38
CA GLY A 183 -6.47 3.54 3.91
C GLY A 183 -5.91 4.50 4.97
N ALA A 184 -6.74 5.00 5.88
CA ALA A 184 -6.28 5.82 7.01
C ALA A 184 -5.43 5.01 8.02
N MET A 185 -5.49 3.67 8.00
CA MET A 185 -4.68 2.82 8.85
C MET A 185 -3.33 2.49 8.17
N PRO A 186 -2.20 2.61 8.89
CA PRO A 186 -0.88 2.29 8.34
C PRO A 186 -0.75 0.86 7.82
N GLY A 187 -0.21 0.76 6.60
CA GLY A 187 0.05 -0.44 5.78
C GLY A 187 -1.13 -1.36 5.52
N LEU A 188 -2.37 -0.91 5.75
CA LEU A 188 -3.53 -1.52 5.14
C LEU A 188 -3.67 -1.00 3.69
N GLY A 189 -3.28 -1.83 2.72
CA GLY A 189 -3.34 -1.50 1.29
C GLY A 189 -4.73 -1.63 0.67
N ALA A 190 -4.86 -1.17 -0.58
CA ALA A 190 -6.10 -1.23 -1.34
C ALA A 190 -6.67 -2.65 -1.55
N PRO A 191 -5.86 -3.73 -1.66
CA PRO A 191 -6.39 -5.09 -1.75
C PRO A 191 -7.26 -5.47 -0.55
N VAL A 192 -6.83 -5.13 0.68
CA VAL A 192 -7.58 -5.46 1.90
C VAL A 192 -8.91 -4.70 1.93
N ALA A 193 -8.89 -3.40 1.60
CA ALA A 193 -10.11 -2.59 1.49
C ALA A 193 -11.09 -3.18 0.47
N SER A 194 -10.58 -3.59 -0.68
CA SER A 194 -11.36 -4.15 -1.78
C SER A 194 -12.04 -5.46 -1.38
N PHE A 195 -11.30 -6.40 -0.75
CA PHE A 195 -11.87 -7.66 -0.26
C PHE A 195 -12.88 -7.46 0.86
N MET A 196 -12.57 -6.61 1.85
CA MET A 196 -13.48 -6.33 2.96
C MET A 196 -14.79 -5.69 2.47
N SER A 197 -14.69 -4.76 1.51
CA SER A 197 -15.87 -4.12 0.91
C SER A 197 -16.69 -5.11 0.09
N TYR A 198 -16.04 -5.98 -0.68
CA TYR A 198 -16.71 -7.04 -1.44
C TYR A 198 -17.49 -7.99 -0.52
N ASP A 199 -16.84 -8.49 0.53
CA ASP A 199 -17.47 -9.38 1.52
C ASP A 199 -18.67 -8.69 2.22
N GLN A 200 -18.52 -7.42 2.62
CA GLN A 200 -19.62 -6.67 3.21
C GLN A 200 -20.78 -6.47 2.22
N ALA A 201 -20.48 -6.16 0.96
CA ALA A 201 -21.48 -5.96 -0.07
C ALA A 201 -22.26 -7.25 -0.35
N MET A 202 -21.55 -8.38 -0.45
CA MET A 202 -22.15 -9.71 -0.64
C MET A 202 -23.11 -10.05 0.50
N LYS A 203 -22.64 -9.94 1.76
CA LYS A 203 -23.45 -10.26 2.96
C LYS A 203 -24.71 -9.41 3.10
N ARG A 204 -24.70 -8.19 2.55
CA ARG A 204 -25.80 -7.23 2.70
C ARG A 204 -26.70 -7.13 1.48
N SER A 205 -26.32 -7.74 0.36
CA SER A 205 -27.12 -7.72 -0.86
C SER A 205 -28.24 -8.74 -0.80
N ASN A 206 -29.42 -8.37 -1.28
CA ASN A 206 -30.53 -9.31 -1.47
C ASN A 206 -30.23 -10.34 -2.58
N LYS A 207 -29.16 -10.15 -3.35
CA LYS A 207 -28.70 -11.02 -4.45
C LYS A 207 -27.32 -11.60 -4.16
N SER A 208 -27.06 -12.02 -2.92
CA SER A 208 -25.77 -12.57 -2.49
C SER A 208 -25.29 -13.74 -3.39
N GLU A 209 -26.21 -14.56 -3.90
CA GLU A 209 -25.91 -15.71 -4.77
C GLU A 209 -25.40 -15.36 -6.19
N GLU A 210 -25.53 -14.10 -6.60
CA GLU A 210 -25.08 -13.57 -7.90
C GLU A 210 -23.64 -13.02 -7.84
N PHE A 211 -23.08 -12.82 -6.63
CA PHE A 211 -21.69 -12.41 -6.46
C PHE A 211 -20.75 -13.52 -6.93
N GLY A 212 -19.74 -13.15 -7.72
CA GLY A 212 -18.83 -14.08 -8.40
C GLY A 212 -19.39 -14.62 -9.73
N LYS A 213 -20.61 -14.23 -10.13
CA LYS A 213 -21.25 -14.60 -11.40
C LYS A 213 -21.45 -13.41 -12.33
N GLY A 214 -21.00 -12.22 -11.94
CA GLY A 214 -21.08 -11.01 -12.76
C GLY A 214 -21.98 -9.92 -12.19
N GLN A 215 -22.04 -9.79 -10.88
CA GLN A 215 -22.86 -8.79 -10.20
C GLN A 215 -22.15 -7.42 -10.16
N LEU A 216 -22.81 -6.38 -10.69
CA LEU A 216 -22.24 -5.02 -10.77
C LEU A 216 -21.96 -4.41 -9.39
N GLU A 217 -22.75 -4.77 -8.38
CA GLU A 217 -22.54 -4.32 -6.99
C GLU A 217 -21.18 -4.80 -6.44
N GLY A 218 -20.73 -6.00 -6.84
CA GLY A 218 -19.42 -6.54 -6.45
C GLY A 218 -18.27 -5.69 -6.99
N ILE A 219 -18.34 -5.31 -8.28
CA ILE A 219 -17.40 -4.38 -8.91
C ILE A 219 -17.47 -2.99 -8.25
N ALA A 220 -18.68 -2.50 -8.01
CA ALA A 220 -18.89 -1.19 -7.39
C ALA A 220 -18.24 -1.10 -6.00
N ALA A 221 -18.45 -2.12 -5.17
CA ALA A 221 -17.94 -2.21 -3.81
C ALA A 221 -16.41 -2.30 -3.78
N SER A 222 -15.85 -3.20 -4.58
CA SER A 222 -14.42 -3.50 -4.61
C SER A 222 -13.62 -2.33 -5.17
N GLU A 223 -14.12 -1.69 -6.23
CA GLU A 223 -13.39 -0.63 -6.92
C GLU A 223 -13.50 0.73 -6.21
N SER A 224 -14.66 1.03 -5.62
CA SER A 224 -14.81 2.27 -4.84
C SER A 224 -13.96 2.24 -3.57
N ALA A 225 -13.86 1.08 -2.90
CA ALA A 225 -12.99 0.90 -1.75
C ALA A 225 -11.50 0.99 -2.12
N ASN A 226 -11.10 0.33 -3.20
CA ASN A 226 -9.73 0.37 -3.72
C ASN A 226 -9.26 1.79 -4.00
N SER A 227 -10.08 2.55 -4.72
CA SER A 227 -9.74 3.91 -5.14
C SER A 227 -9.76 4.87 -3.94
N SER A 228 -10.73 4.73 -3.05
CA SER A 228 -10.74 5.48 -1.80
C SER A 228 -9.50 5.29 -0.91
N VAL A 229 -8.73 4.20 -1.05
CA VAL A 229 -7.46 4.05 -0.30
C VAL A 229 -6.39 5.05 -0.77
N VAL A 230 -6.42 5.49 -2.03
CA VAL A 230 -5.38 6.37 -2.61
C VAL A 230 -5.26 7.66 -1.80
N ALA A 231 -6.33 8.46 -1.72
CA ALA A 231 -6.28 9.73 -0.99
C ALA A 231 -6.29 9.53 0.54
N SER A 232 -6.99 8.53 1.08
CA SER A 232 -7.05 8.32 2.53
C SER A 232 -5.72 7.84 3.11
N SER A 233 -4.92 7.09 2.35
CA SER A 233 -3.54 6.71 2.73
C SER A 233 -2.58 7.89 2.88
N LEU A 234 -2.95 9.05 2.32
CA LEU A 234 -2.20 10.28 2.48
C LEU A 234 -2.54 11.02 3.79
N ILE A 235 -3.65 10.70 4.45
CA ILE A 235 -4.01 11.29 5.74
C ILE A 235 -2.91 11.04 6.78
N PRO A 236 -2.55 9.78 7.13
CA PRO A 236 -1.49 9.53 8.09
C PRO A 236 -0.12 9.99 7.59
N LEU A 237 0.11 9.99 6.27
CA LEU A 237 1.37 10.47 5.69
C LEU A 237 1.55 11.98 5.96
N PHE A 238 0.58 12.80 5.58
CA PHE A 238 0.70 14.25 5.74
C PHE A 238 0.59 14.68 7.19
N VAL A 239 -0.23 14.01 7.99
CA VAL A 239 -0.47 14.38 9.38
C VAL A 239 0.64 13.89 10.30
N LEU A 240 1.07 12.64 10.15
CA LEU A 240 1.95 11.96 11.12
C LEU A 240 3.32 11.62 10.53
N GLY A 241 3.53 11.83 9.23
CA GLY A 241 4.76 11.39 8.58
C GLY A 241 4.86 9.86 8.52
N ILE A 242 3.74 9.14 8.46
CA ILE A 242 3.70 7.67 8.42
C ILE A 242 2.90 7.20 7.22
N PRO A 243 3.49 6.39 6.31
CA PRO A 243 2.82 6.04 5.08
C PRO A 243 1.70 5.03 5.33
N GLY A 244 0.50 5.33 4.80
CA GLY A 244 -0.66 4.43 4.87
C GLY A 244 -0.49 3.17 4.03
N ASN A 245 0.29 3.23 2.96
CA ASN A 245 0.57 2.09 2.08
C ASN A 245 1.89 2.31 1.33
N LEU A 246 2.20 1.39 0.44
CA LEU A 246 3.39 1.39 -0.38
C LEU A 246 3.55 2.65 -1.25
N ALA A 247 2.48 3.07 -1.93
CA ALA A 247 2.50 4.24 -2.80
C ALA A 247 2.74 5.53 -2.01
N ALA A 248 2.10 5.67 -0.85
CA ALA A 248 2.33 6.77 0.09
C ALA A 248 3.78 6.79 0.62
N ALA A 249 4.38 5.61 0.82
CA ALA A 249 5.77 5.49 1.26
C ALA A 249 6.76 5.95 0.18
N MET A 250 6.48 5.65 -1.10
CA MET A 250 7.25 6.18 -2.22
C MET A 250 7.13 7.70 -2.33
N LEU A 251 5.92 8.24 -2.13
CA LEU A 251 5.69 9.68 -2.12
C LEU A 251 6.44 10.37 -0.96
N MET A 252 6.48 9.75 0.23
CA MET A 252 7.30 10.23 1.35
C MET A 252 8.76 10.38 0.95
N GLY A 253 9.34 9.35 0.33
CA GLY A 253 10.73 9.41 -0.13
C GLY A 253 10.96 10.50 -1.18
N ALA A 254 10.00 10.72 -2.09
CA ALA A 254 10.07 11.83 -3.04
C ALA A 254 10.07 13.19 -2.33
N PHE A 255 9.23 13.39 -1.31
CA PHE A 255 9.26 14.62 -0.52
C PHE A 255 10.60 14.81 0.20
N MET A 256 11.13 13.75 0.82
CA MET A 256 12.41 13.82 1.52
C MET A 256 13.56 14.18 0.57
N ILE A 257 13.56 13.69 -0.67
CA ILE A 257 14.53 14.07 -1.71
C ILE A 257 14.44 15.57 -2.03
N HIS A 258 13.23 16.13 -2.05
CA HIS A 258 13.00 17.56 -2.24
C HIS A 258 13.16 18.38 -0.96
N GLY A 259 13.68 17.81 0.12
CA GLY A 259 13.90 18.51 1.39
C GLY A 259 12.60 18.81 2.16
N MET A 260 11.49 18.17 1.78
CA MET A 260 10.21 18.30 2.45
C MET A 260 10.00 17.11 3.39
N GLN A 261 9.72 17.37 4.65
CA GLN A 261 9.40 16.33 5.63
C GLN A 261 7.89 16.27 5.86
N PRO A 262 7.22 15.15 5.50
CA PRO A 262 5.81 14.97 5.82
C PRO A 262 5.55 14.97 7.33
N GLY A 263 4.43 15.57 7.73
CA GLY A 263 4.06 15.74 9.13
C GLY A 263 3.29 17.04 9.35
N PRO A 264 2.93 17.36 10.61
CA PRO A 264 2.03 18.47 10.91
C PRO A 264 2.55 19.82 10.43
N LEU A 265 3.89 19.99 10.42
CA LEU A 265 4.56 21.22 10.00
C LEU A 265 4.46 21.46 8.48
N LEU A 266 4.25 20.43 7.67
CA LEU A 266 4.13 20.56 6.22
C LEU A 266 2.97 21.49 5.83
N PHE A 267 1.89 21.48 6.61
CA PHE A 267 0.74 22.37 6.43
C PHE A 267 1.05 23.84 6.69
N LYS A 268 2.04 24.13 7.55
CA LYS A 268 2.45 25.48 7.91
C LYS A 268 3.55 26.00 6.99
N GLU A 269 4.55 25.17 6.73
CA GLU A 269 5.75 25.55 5.96
C GLU A 269 5.52 25.45 4.45
N ASN A 270 4.67 24.53 4.00
CA ASN A 270 4.45 24.22 2.59
C ASN A 270 2.96 24.22 2.23
N ALA A 271 2.18 25.17 2.77
CA ALA A 271 0.73 25.26 2.56
C ALA A 271 0.33 25.31 1.08
N GLN A 272 1.07 26.07 0.25
CA GLN A 272 0.80 26.17 -1.18
C GLN A 272 0.92 24.82 -1.89
N LEU A 273 1.90 24.00 -1.49
CA LEU A 273 2.09 22.66 -2.02
C LEU A 273 0.96 21.72 -1.58
N MET A 274 0.51 21.81 -0.31
CA MET A 274 -0.66 21.06 0.16
C MET A 274 -1.92 21.36 -0.63
N TYR A 275 -2.24 22.65 -0.83
CA TYR A 275 -3.39 23.03 -1.66
C TYR A 275 -3.23 22.62 -3.13
N GLY A 276 -2.00 22.69 -3.66
CA GLY A 276 -1.66 22.18 -4.99
C GLY A 276 -1.93 20.68 -5.11
N ILE A 277 -1.52 19.87 -4.13
CA ILE A 277 -1.78 18.44 -4.09
C ILE A 277 -3.28 18.17 -4.01
N TYR A 278 -4.00 18.84 -3.12
CA TYR A 278 -5.46 18.66 -2.99
C TYR A 278 -6.20 19.01 -4.28
N GLY A 279 -5.86 20.14 -4.90
CA GLY A 279 -6.41 20.52 -6.21
C GLY A 279 -6.05 19.49 -7.29
N SER A 280 -4.81 19.00 -7.30
CA SER A 280 -4.35 17.99 -8.26
C SER A 280 -5.04 16.65 -8.09
N LEU A 281 -5.38 16.21 -6.87
CA LEU A 281 -6.11 14.96 -6.62
C LEU A 281 -7.57 15.05 -7.09
N LEU A 282 -8.21 16.21 -6.87
CA LEU A 282 -9.55 16.47 -7.38
C LEU A 282 -9.56 16.51 -8.91
N LEU A 283 -8.58 17.21 -9.52
CA LEU A 283 -8.42 17.25 -10.97
C LEU A 283 -8.04 15.88 -11.55
N ALA A 284 -7.21 15.10 -10.86
CA ALA A 284 -6.83 13.75 -11.26
C ALA A 284 -8.06 12.84 -11.28
N SER A 285 -8.99 12.97 -10.34
CA SER A 285 -10.27 12.23 -10.36
C SER A 285 -11.09 12.57 -11.62
N LEU A 286 -11.12 13.84 -12.02
CA LEU A 286 -11.79 14.27 -13.25
C LEU A 286 -11.07 13.75 -14.50
N PHE A 287 -9.74 13.85 -14.55
CA PHE A 287 -8.94 13.34 -15.66
C PHE A 287 -9.03 11.82 -15.77
N LEU A 288 -9.09 11.09 -14.65
CA LEU A 288 -9.30 9.65 -14.64
C LEU A 288 -10.61 9.30 -15.33
N LEU A 289 -11.69 10.06 -15.08
CA LEU A 289 -12.96 9.87 -15.77
C LEU A 289 -12.86 10.11 -17.28
N ILE A 290 -12.21 11.21 -17.70
CA ILE A 290 -12.09 11.59 -19.12
C ILE A 290 -11.19 10.61 -19.86
N ILE A 291 -9.96 10.45 -19.38
CA ILE A 291 -8.92 9.58 -19.98
C ILE A 291 -9.35 8.13 -19.89
N GLY A 292 -9.91 7.68 -18.75
CA GLY A 292 -10.41 6.32 -18.59
C GLY A 292 -11.52 5.99 -19.59
N ARG A 293 -12.45 6.93 -19.84
CA ARG A 293 -13.55 6.74 -20.79
C ARG A 293 -13.07 6.71 -22.25
N LEU A 294 -12.14 7.59 -22.62
CA LEU A 294 -11.60 7.67 -23.98
C LEU A 294 -10.59 6.55 -24.27
N GLY A 295 -9.74 6.24 -23.30
CA GLY A 295 -8.62 5.32 -23.40
C GLY A 295 -8.97 3.85 -23.16
N LEU A 296 -10.19 3.53 -22.71
CA LEU A 296 -10.61 2.16 -22.37
C LEU A 296 -10.25 1.13 -23.44
N ARG A 297 -10.45 1.47 -24.72
CA ARG A 297 -10.10 0.60 -25.86
C ARG A 297 -8.59 0.46 -26.07
N LEU A 298 -7.83 1.52 -25.83
CA LEU A 298 -6.37 1.51 -25.90
C LEU A 298 -5.78 0.67 -24.77
N PHE A 299 -6.29 0.83 -23.54
CA PHE A 299 -5.86 0.04 -22.38
C PHE A 299 -6.15 -1.44 -22.55
N CYS A 300 -7.30 -1.81 -23.15
CA CYS A 300 -7.58 -3.21 -23.48
C CYS A 300 -6.51 -3.79 -24.43
N LYS A 301 -6.10 -3.04 -25.47
CA LYS A 301 -5.04 -3.48 -26.39
C LYS A 301 -3.65 -3.54 -25.74
N ALA A 302 -3.38 -2.73 -24.72
CA ALA A 302 -2.10 -2.78 -24.01
C ALA A 302 -1.91 -4.08 -23.22
N ILE A 303 -3.00 -4.74 -22.81
CA ILE A 303 -2.95 -6.04 -22.13
C ILE A 303 -2.51 -7.15 -23.09
N ASP A 304 -2.73 -6.98 -24.40
CA ASP A 304 -2.33 -7.94 -25.44
C ASP A 304 -0.84 -7.81 -25.82
N ILE A 305 -0.08 -6.90 -25.20
CA ILE A 305 1.35 -6.75 -25.49
C ILE A 305 2.09 -8.04 -25.04
N PRO A 306 2.81 -8.70 -25.95
CA PRO A 306 3.53 -9.93 -25.61
C PRO A 306 4.53 -9.70 -24.47
N ALA A 307 4.54 -10.64 -23.52
CA ALA A 307 5.48 -10.66 -22.39
C ALA A 307 6.96 -10.53 -22.83
N MET A 308 7.30 -11.10 -23.99
CA MET A 308 8.63 -11.02 -24.60
C MET A 308 9.08 -9.58 -24.92
N ILE A 309 8.15 -8.66 -25.15
CA ILE A 309 8.44 -7.23 -25.39
C ILE A 309 8.31 -6.44 -24.08
N LEU A 310 7.28 -6.74 -23.29
CA LEU A 310 6.97 -6.01 -22.07
C LEU A 310 8.09 -6.13 -21.02
N TYR A 311 8.58 -7.35 -20.75
CA TYR A 311 9.55 -7.57 -19.67
C TYR A 311 10.91 -6.90 -19.91
N PRO A 312 11.53 -6.97 -21.11
CA PRO A 312 12.78 -6.24 -21.38
C PRO A 312 12.64 -4.73 -21.20
N ILE A 313 11.51 -4.14 -21.64
CA ILE A 313 11.25 -2.71 -21.46
C ILE A 313 11.19 -2.36 -19.98
N VAL A 314 10.42 -3.12 -19.19
CA VAL A 314 10.31 -2.87 -17.74
C VAL A 314 11.66 -3.03 -17.05
N ILE A 315 12.45 -4.06 -17.38
CA ILE A 315 13.79 -4.26 -16.81
C ILE A 315 14.70 -3.08 -17.16
N PHE A 316 14.71 -2.65 -18.42
CA PHE A 316 15.50 -1.50 -18.85
C PHE A 316 15.10 -0.24 -18.07
N THR A 317 13.79 0.03 -17.93
CA THR A 317 13.30 1.16 -17.14
C THR A 317 13.65 1.04 -15.66
N CYS A 318 13.66 -0.16 -15.07
CA CYS A 318 14.09 -0.38 -13.68
C CYS A 318 15.58 -0.01 -13.49
N VAL A 319 16.45 -0.50 -14.38
CA VAL A 319 17.89 -0.22 -14.34
C VAL A 319 18.15 1.27 -14.52
N MET A 320 17.52 1.90 -15.51
CA MET A 320 17.64 3.33 -15.74
C MET A 320 17.08 4.14 -14.57
N GLY A 321 15.94 3.75 -14.00
CA GLY A 321 15.34 4.40 -12.84
C GLY A 321 16.22 4.35 -11.59
N ALA A 322 16.89 3.22 -11.34
CA ALA A 322 17.85 3.07 -10.25
C ALA A 322 19.12 3.91 -10.50
N TYR A 323 19.60 3.98 -11.74
CA TYR A 323 20.80 4.72 -12.09
C TYR A 323 20.60 6.24 -12.04
N LEU A 324 19.51 6.75 -12.63
CA LEU A 324 19.32 8.20 -12.88
C LEU A 324 19.21 9.05 -11.60
N GLY A 325 18.84 8.47 -10.46
CA GLY A 325 18.68 9.23 -9.22
C GLY A 325 19.99 9.84 -8.70
N LYS A 326 21.09 9.08 -8.76
CA LYS A 326 22.42 9.51 -8.29
C LYS A 326 23.53 9.31 -9.33
N SER A 327 23.17 8.92 -10.56
CA SER A 327 24.12 8.48 -11.59
C SER A 327 25.11 7.45 -11.06
N SER A 328 24.61 6.47 -10.29
CA SER A 328 25.42 5.56 -9.48
C SER A 328 25.20 4.11 -9.86
N LEU A 329 26.28 3.39 -10.19
CA LEU A 329 26.23 1.94 -10.40
C LEU A 329 26.00 1.18 -9.09
N PHE A 330 26.34 1.77 -7.94
CA PHE A 330 26.03 1.20 -6.63
C PHE A 330 24.52 1.06 -6.44
N ASP A 331 23.75 2.07 -6.87
CA ASP A 331 22.28 2.06 -6.77
C ASP A 331 21.68 1.00 -7.70
N VAL A 332 22.28 0.74 -8.87
CA VAL A 332 21.88 -0.39 -9.74
C VAL A 332 22.18 -1.73 -9.07
N GLY A 333 23.36 -1.89 -8.46
CA GLY A 333 23.70 -3.09 -7.69
C GLY A 333 22.73 -3.32 -6.53
N LEU A 334 22.37 -2.24 -5.83
CA LEU A 334 21.39 -2.25 -4.75
C LEU A 334 20.03 -2.74 -5.26
N MET A 335 19.53 -2.18 -6.36
CA MET A 335 18.30 -2.61 -7.01
C MET A 335 18.31 -4.12 -7.31
N LEU A 336 19.42 -4.66 -7.84
CA LEU A 336 19.54 -6.09 -8.14
C LEU A 336 19.49 -6.94 -6.86
N THR A 337 20.22 -6.55 -5.80
CA THR A 337 20.20 -7.26 -4.52
C THR A 337 18.81 -7.25 -3.87
N PHE A 338 18.14 -6.11 -3.83
CA PHE A 338 16.77 -6.02 -3.29
C PHE A 338 15.73 -6.68 -4.19
N GLY A 339 16.01 -6.78 -5.50
CA GLY A 339 15.27 -7.60 -6.44
C GLY A 339 15.29 -9.09 -6.09
N CYS A 340 16.49 -9.61 -5.81
CA CYS A 340 16.65 -10.97 -5.34
C CYS A 340 15.99 -11.19 -3.97
N LEU A 341 16.18 -10.26 -3.02
CA LEU A 341 15.53 -10.33 -1.72
C LEU A 341 14.00 -10.34 -1.87
N GLY A 342 13.43 -9.44 -2.67
CA GLY A 342 11.99 -9.34 -2.91
C GLY A 342 11.42 -10.61 -3.54
N TYR A 343 12.18 -11.23 -4.44
CA TYR A 343 11.82 -12.54 -5.02
C TYR A 343 11.68 -13.61 -3.93
N PHE A 344 12.68 -13.76 -3.05
CA PHE A 344 12.62 -14.73 -1.96
C PHE A 344 11.56 -14.40 -0.92
N MET A 345 11.40 -13.12 -0.55
CA MET A 345 10.36 -12.70 0.39
C MET A 345 8.98 -13.14 -0.09
N ARG A 346 8.67 -12.95 -1.38
CA ARG A 346 7.38 -13.38 -1.95
C ARG A 346 7.27 -14.90 -2.04
N LYS A 347 8.35 -15.61 -2.38
CA LYS A 347 8.37 -17.08 -2.44
C LYS A 347 8.15 -17.73 -1.07
N PHE A 348 8.64 -17.12 -0.01
CA PHE A 348 8.50 -17.58 1.38
C PHE A 348 7.36 -16.89 2.15
N ASP A 349 6.54 -16.08 1.47
CA ASP A 349 5.39 -15.38 2.06
C ASP A 349 5.76 -14.47 3.26
N TYR A 350 6.86 -13.74 3.11
CA TYR A 350 7.22 -12.58 3.94
C TYR A 350 6.66 -11.30 3.31
N SER A 351 6.15 -10.38 4.14
CA SER A 351 5.59 -9.12 3.66
C SER A 351 6.70 -8.15 3.25
N TYR A 352 6.94 -8.08 1.94
CA TYR A 352 7.83 -7.06 1.35
C TYR A 352 7.32 -5.63 1.62
N VAL A 353 6.01 -5.46 1.83
CA VAL A 353 5.41 -4.17 2.23
C VAL A 353 5.83 -3.80 3.65
N ALA A 354 5.76 -4.75 4.59
CA ALA A 354 6.20 -4.53 5.98
C ALA A 354 7.70 -4.21 6.05
N PHE A 355 8.52 -4.89 5.24
CA PHE A 355 9.92 -4.57 5.09
C PHE A 355 10.14 -3.14 4.59
N LEU A 356 9.48 -2.73 3.50
CA LEU A 356 9.71 -1.40 2.94
C LEU A 356 9.24 -0.28 3.88
N ILE A 357 8.12 -0.48 4.58
CA ILE A 357 7.64 0.51 5.56
C ILE A 357 8.56 0.55 6.78
N GLY A 358 9.05 -0.60 7.25
CA GLY A 358 10.10 -0.67 8.29
C GLY A 358 11.36 0.07 7.89
N PHE A 359 11.81 -0.12 6.64
CA PHE A 359 12.97 0.54 6.07
C PHE A 359 12.83 2.07 6.03
N ILE A 360 11.68 2.57 5.56
CA ILE A 360 11.41 4.01 5.46
C ILE A 360 11.27 4.68 6.83
N LEU A 361 10.60 4.00 7.77
CA LEU A 361 10.34 4.55 9.10
C LEU A 361 11.50 4.40 10.08
N ALA A 362 12.51 3.58 9.78
CA ALA A 362 13.62 3.30 10.69
C ALA A 362 14.33 4.57 11.23
N PRO A 363 14.68 5.56 10.39
CA PRO A 363 15.40 6.74 10.86
C PRO A 363 14.54 7.60 11.79
N GLU A 364 13.25 7.72 11.51
CA GLU A 364 12.32 8.50 12.35
C GLU A 364 11.99 7.76 13.64
N TRP A 365 11.83 6.44 13.58
CA TRP A 365 11.63 5.58 14.75
C TRP A 365 12.81 5.70 15.72
N GLU A 366 14.03 5.63 15.19
CA GLU A 366 15.23 5.78 16.00
C GLU A 366 15.40 7.20 16.54
N ARG A 367 15.22 8.22 15.71
CA ARG A 367 15.33 9.62 16.15
C ARG A 367 14.38 9.89 17.30
N ALA A 368 13.13 9.43 17.19
CA ALA A 368 12.14 9.57 18.25
C ALA A 368 12.58 8.83 19.53
N LEU A 369 13.09 7.60 19.42
CA LEU A 369 13.62 6.85 20.56
C LEU A 369 14.76 7.58 21.25
N GLN A 370 15.74 8.06 20.50
CA GLN A 370 16.89 8.78 21.03
C GLN A 370 16.50 10.09 21.70
N GLN A 371 15.58 10.85 21.09
CA GLN A 371 15.03 12.06 21.71
C GLN A 371 14.35 11.74 23.04
N VAL A 372 13.60 10.64 23.14
CA VAL A 372 13.00 10.21 24.42
C VAL A 372 14.09 9.87 25.45
N VAL A 373 15.12 9.11 25.08
CA VAL A 373 16.22 8.75 25.99
C VAL A 373 16.97 9.98 26.49
N ILE A 374 17.25 10.94 25.60
CA ILE A 374 17.95 12.18 25.95
C ILE A 374 17.09 13.07 26.86
N ILE A 375 15.82 13.31 26.49
CA ILE A 375 14.92 14.19 27.27
C ILE A 375 14.61 13.57 28.63
N SER A 376 14.48 12.24 28.70
CA SER A 376 14.26 11.52 29.95
C SER A 376 15.50 11.44 30.85
N GLN A 377 16.68 11.89 30.38
CA GLN A 377 17.95 11.67 31.07
C GLN A 377 18.18 10.18 31.40
N ASN A 378 17.88 9.31 30.44
CA ASN A 378 17.93 7.85 30.57
C ASN A 378 16.91 7.25 31.55
N ASN A 379 15.89 8.01 31.96
CA ASN A 379 14.81 7.53 32.82
C ASN A 379 13.65 6.95 31.99
N THR A 380 13.62 5.62 31.86
CA THR A 380 12.56 4.89 31.15
C THR A 380 11.15 5.07 31.74
N PHE A 381 11.01 5.61 32.96
CA PHE A 381 9.69 5.93 33.52
C PHE A 381 8.95 7.06 32.77
N MET A 382 9.62 7.81 31.89
CA MET A 382 9.00 8.88 31.09
C MET A 382 7.84 8.39 30.20
N PHE A 383 7.86 7.12 29.75
CA PHE A 383 6.74 6.57 28.97
C PHE A 383 5.44 6.46 29.79
N PHE A 384 5.53 6.25 31.11
CA PHE A 384 4.37 6.13 31.99
C PHE A 384 3.77 7.49 32.38
N THR A 385 4.53 8.59 32.22
CA THR A 385 4.03 9.94 32.49
C THR A 385 3.26 10.53 31.30
N ARG A 386 3.33 9.87 30.13
CA ARG A 386 2.66 10.26 28.89
C ARG A 386 1.51 9.30 28.57
N PRO A 387 0.24 9.64 28.91
CA PRO A 387 -0.87 8.70 28.81
C PRO A 387 -1.14 8.21 27.38
N VAL A 388 -0.90 9.05 26.37
CA VAL A 388 -1.08 8.70 24.95
C VAL A 388 -0.01 7.70 24.51
N ALA A 389 1.27 7.96 24.82
CA ALA A 389 2.36 7.04 24.51
C ALA A 389 2.17 5.69 25.20
N MET A 390 1.76 5.70 26.47
CA MET A 390 1.45 4.48 27.23
C MET A 390 0.30 3.68 26.60
N ALA A 391 -0.79 4.34 26.20
CA ALA A 391 -1.92 3.67 25.54
C ALA A 391 -1.52 3.05 24.19
N LEU A 392 -0.72 3.76 23.38
CA LEU A 392 -0.20 3.28 22.10
C LEU A 392 0.76 2.10 22.29
N MET A 393 1.71 2.19 23.22
CA MET A 393 2.60 1.08 23.55
C MET A 393 1.84 -0.13 24.09
N GLY A 394 0.82 0.08 24.91
CA GLY A 394 -0.07 -0.98 25.39
C GLY A 394 -0.82 -1.65 24.24
N LEU A 395 -1.29 -0.89 23.25
CA LEU A 395 -1.91 -1.42 22.04
C LEU A 395 -0.93 -2.25 21.20
N ALA A 396 0.29 -1.75 20.98
CA ALA A 396 1.33 -2.49 20.27
C ALA A 396 1.62 -3.83 20.98
N LEU A 397 1.81 -3.78 22.30
CA LEU A 397 2.05 -4.98 23.12
C LEU A 397 0.87 -5.96 23.04
N TYR A 398 -0.37 -5.47 23.13
CA TYR A 398 -1.57 -6.29 22.99
C TYR A 398 -1.62 -6.99 21.63
N VAL A 399 -1.33 -6.29 20.54
CA VAL A 399 -1.31 -6.87 19.19
C VAL A 399 -0.23 -7.95 19.07
N VAL A 400 0.97 -7.71 19.58
CA VAL A 400 2.06 -8.70 19.59
C VAL A 400 1.69 -9.92 20.43
N ILE A 401 1.19 -9.74 21.65
CA ILE A 401 0.83 -10.85 22.55
C ILE A 401 -0.31 -11.67 21.95
N ARG A 402 -1.38 -11.02 21.47
CA ARG A 402 -2.51 -11.71 20.82
C ARG A 402 -2.05 -12.52 19.61
N THR A 403 -1.14 -11.95 18.83
CA THR A 403 -0.52 -12.61 17.69
C THR A 403 0.23 -13.87 18.14
N PHE A 404 1.10 -13.74 19.14
CA PHE A 404 1.92 -14.84 19.62
C PHE A 404 1.04 -15.97 20.17
N MET A 405 0.02 -15.65 20.96
CA MET A 405 -0.96 -16.62 21.47
C MET A 405 -1.71 -17.35 20.34
N ARG A 406 -2.13 -16.64 19.28
CA ARG A 406 -2.76 -17.27 18.11
C ARG A 406 -1.81 -18.20 17.36
N SER A 407 -0.54 -17.81 17.22
CA SER A 407 0.48 -18.65 16.59
C SER A 407 0.72 -19.94 17.38
N PHE A 408 0.76 -19.87 18.72
CA PHE A 408 0.91 -21.04 19.58
C PHE A 408 -0.31 -21.96 19.55
N ASN A 409 -1.54 -21.42 19.52
CA ASN A 409 -2.75 -22.23 19.40
C ASN A 409 -2.89 -22.93 18.05
N ASN A 410 -2.49 -22.29 16.94
CA ASN A 410 -2.49 -22.93 15.63
C ASN A 410 -1.41 -24.02 15.51
N SER A 411 -0.28 -23.86 16.20
CA SER A 411 0.77 -24.89 16.29
C SER A 411 0.29 -26.12 17.06
N LYS A 412 -0.45 -25.93 18.16
CA LYS A 412 -1.05 -27.07 18.91
C LYS A 412 -2.09 -27.85 18.08
N ASN A 413 -2.97 -27.15 17.37
CA ASN A 413 -3.99 -27.79 16.52
C ASN A 413 -3.43 -28.51 15.28
N THR A 414 -2.18 -28.24 14.87
CA THR A 414 -1.53 -28.96 13.76
C THR A 414 -0.77 -30.20 14.22
N THR A 415 -0.45 -30.31 15.52
CA THR A 415 0.06 -31.55 16.13
C THR A 415 -1.02 -32.59 16.45
N ASP A 416 -2.30 -32.20 16.49
CA ASP A 416 -3.43 -33.11 16.73
C ASP A 416 -4.13 -33.58 15.42
N ALA A 417 -3.62 -33.17 14.26
CA ALA A 417 -4.04 -33.71 12.97
C ALA A 417 -3.16 -34.91 12.60
N ASP A 418 -3.65 -36.10 12.94
CA ASP A 418 -3.09 -37.41 12.62
C ASP A 418 -2.73 -37.53 11.12
N PRO A 419 -1.62 -38.18 10.73
CA PRO A 419 -1.27 -38.39 9.34
C PRO A 419 -2.02 -39.61 8.79
N ALA A 420 -3.32 -39.47 8.52
CA ALA A 420 -4.07 -40.45 7.75
C ALA A 420 -5.32 -39.83 7.12
N VAL A 421 -5.31 -39.82 5.78
CA VAL A 421 -6.38 -39.99 4.76
C VAL A 421 -6.21 -39.02 3.61
#